data_AF-A0A2E3WRU0-F1
#
_entry.id   AF-A0A2E3WRU0-F1
#
_cell.length_a   1.000
_cell.length_b   1.000
_cell.length_c   1.000
_cell.angle_alpha   90.00
_cell.angle_beta   90.00
_cell.angle_gamma   90.00
#
_symmetry.space_group_name_H-M   'P 1'
#
loop_
_entity.id
_entity.type
_entity.pdbx_description
1 polymer ?
#
loop_
_entity_poly.entity_id
_entity_poly.type
_entity_poly.pdbx_seq_one_letter_code
_entity_poly.pdbx_strand_id
1 'polypeptide(L)'
;MIVDRYSFRGGKMSKKLLKLIAVFLSFVMIMASCGGGDDDSSSSSSDSSSSDSSSEASETEEVEEEAEEEAEEAEEEAEEETEEETAPEPEPVEERTASDVGITEDTIKIGVVVSDLQGLIDIGYPLPAALTTDHLSERFTLYFDEWNEAGGINGRMVEGVQITWDPLSPASMEDSCTKAVLDEQVFMAINASGFSQAFIPCFTEDNDTTFFYGEVAPQLMMDAAPNRLFALNPPSEIAGDAGAKLIVAQGIIPAGSKVGILDSNNPAIGAAGEAAKAILEEAGYSTTTITVNTLSGDNAAANAEGAAAVAQFTAEGVDHVFVIIPFIYASGFWGEVGTLQPSWDRTILDSASSNCTPFGASRTNPAAENAICVTSYDSYATPNGGVGDDDAFEAQCREEWIAHFPVFNGQSDKGAPSGEVGLETADGELLNSDYAPGECTMQYVIKEALENAGVNPTRDSFADAMREVSGPQAFRSNGEGAFGPNKNYFSTQMQAVKFTLASRSTNKGSDGTFNGCPAPVNCWVPVTGEWFKFDE
;
A
#
# COMPACT_ATOMS: atom_id res chain seq x y z
N MET A 1 46.25 53.40 -8.87
CA MET A 1 46.15 53.53 -7.41
C MET A 1 45.12 54.60 -7.10
N ILE A 2 44.39 54.49 -5.98
CA ILE A 2 43.27 55.36 -5.56
C ILE A 2 41.96 55.16 -6.37
N VAL A 3 41.14 54.22 -5.90
CA VAL A 3 39.67 54.21 -5.76
C VAL A 3 39.33 52.97 -4.92
N ASP A 4 38.32 52.91 -4.05
CA ASP A 4 37.46 53.95 -3.46
C ASP A 4 37.06 53.52 -2.02
N ARG A 5 36.36 54.36 -1.25
CA ARG A 5 35.79 54.00 0.07
C ARG A 5 34.33 54.44 0.21
N TYR A 6 33.41 53.49 0.06
CA TYR A 6 32.09 53.55 0.69
C TYR A 6 31.82 52.28 1.50
N SER A 7 31.33 52.47 2.72
CA SER A 7 31.01 51.39 3.67
C SER A 7 29.50 51.29 3.81
N PHE A 8 28.94 50.13 3.43
CA PHE A 8 27.56 49.78 3.76
C PHE A 8 27.56 48.65 4.79
N ARG A 9 26.83 48.88 5.87
CA ARG A 9 26.82 48.05 7.09
C ARG A 9 25.56 47.20 7.07
N GLY A 10 25.71 45.92 6.74
CA GLY A 10 24.57 45.02 6.52
C GLY A 10 23.72 44.80 7.78
N GLY A 11 22.40 44.89 7.63
CA GLY A 11 21.41 44.37 8.58
C GLY A 11 20.69 43.18 7.96
N LYS A 12 20.66 42.04 8.65
CA LYS A 12 19.85 40.88 8.22
C LYS A 12 18.36 41.20 8.37
N MET A 13 17.61 41.18 7.28
CA MET A 13 16.15 41.18 7.32
C MET A 13 15.65 39.75 7.60
N SER A 14 14.59 39.59 8.41
CA SER A 14 14.07 38.26 8.78
C SER A 14 13.37 37.58 7.59
N LYS A 15 13.65 36.29 7.36
CA LYS A 15 12.96 35.47 6.35
C LYS A 15 11.42 35.51 6.49
N LYS A 16 10.90 35.62 7.73
CA LYS A 16 9.44 35.71 7.99
C LYS A 16 8.81 36.99 7.40
N LEU A 17 9.56 38.11 7.33
CA LEU A 17 9.06 39.36 6.74
C LEU A 17 9.00 39.30 5.21
N LEU A 18 9.85 38.49 4.58
CA LEU A 18 9.85 38.32 3.12
C LEU A 18 8.67 37.45 2.65
N LYS A 19 8.35 36.35 3.35
CA LYS A 19 7.14 35.55 3.07
C LYS A 19 5.86 36.37 3.19
N LEU A 20 5.76 37.24 4.21
CA LEU A 20 4.58 38.10 4.46
C LEU A 20 4.27 39.13 3.33
N ILE A 21 5.25 39.48 2.50
CA ILE A 21 5.04 40.41 1.37
C ILE A 21 4.57 39.66 0.11
N ALA A 22 4.92 38.38 -0.05
CA ALA A 22 4.49 37.56 -1.19
C ALA A 22 2.98 37.23 -1.14
N VAL A 23 2.43 36.99 0.04
CA VAL A 23 1.02 36.62 0.26
C VAL A 23 0.04 37.75 -0.10
N PHE A 24 0.49 39.01 -0.13
CA PHE A 24 -0.38 40.18 -0.30
C PHE A 24 -0.69 40.57 -1.77
N LEU A 25 -0.30 39.75 -2.75
CA LEU A 25 -0.29 40.13 -4.17
C LEU A 25 -1.12 39.22 -5.10
N SER A 26 -1.79 38.19 -4.58
CA SER A 26 -2.58 37.22 -5.35
C SER A 26 -4.09 37.56 -5.49
N PHE A 27 -4.59 38.57 -4.78
CA PHE A 27 -6.04 38.79 -4.58
C PHE A 27 -6.75 39.65 -5.65
N VAL A 28 -6.57 39.37 -6.95
CA VAL A 28 -7.30 40.08 -8.04
C VAL A 28 -7.67 39.16 -9.23
N MET A 29 -8.91 38.66 -9.25
CA MET A 29 -9.89 38.65 -10.36
C MET A 29 -10.95 37.53 -10.19
N ILE A 30 -12.23 37.83 -10.45
CA ILE A 30 -13.36 36.86 -10.43
C ILE A 30 -14.36 37.26 -11.54
N MET A 31 -15.16 36.29 -12.02
CA MET A 31 -16.27 36.36 -13.00
C MET A 31 -15.84 36.38 -14.48
N ALA A 32 -16.35 35.50 -15.34
CA ALA A 32 -17.77 35.19 -15.50
C ALA A 32 -18.10 33.72 -15.88
N SER A 33 -19.23 33.23 -15.37
CA SER A 33 -19.91 32.00 -15.81
C SER A 33 -21.43 32.23 -15.71
N CYS A 34 -22.21 31.86 -16.75
CA CYS A 34 -23.67 31.94 -16.72
C CYS A 34 -24.33 31.17 -17.90
N GLY A 35 -25.27 30.27 -17.58
CA GLY A 35 -26.20 29.62 -18.52
C GLY A 35 -25.74 28.28 -19.11
N GLY A 36 -26.59 27.25 -19.26
CA GLY A 36 -27.98 27.09 -18.77
C GLY A 36 -28.90 26.30 -19.70
N GLY A 37 -29.84 25.54 -19.12
CA GLY A 37 -30.88 24.75 -19.82
C GLY A 37 -30.43 23.32 -20.19
N ASP A 38 -31.31 22.32 -20.30
CA ASP A 38 -32.76 22.25 -19.99
C ASP A 38 -33.13 20.79 -19.62
N ASP A 39 -34.22 20.59 -18.86
CA ASP A 39 -34.72 19.29 -18.39
C ASP A 39 -35.84 18.68 -19.29
N ASP A 40 -36.26 17.45 -18.95
CA ASP A 40 -37.45 16.71 -19.41
C ASP A 40 -37.43 16.19 -20.89
N SER A 41 -37.67 14.89 -21.17
CA SER A 41 -38.86 14.16 -20.71
C SER A 41 -38.90 12.66 -21.12
N SER A 42 -39.82 11.92 -20.46
CA SER A 42 -40.71 10.86 -21.00
C SER A 42 -40.47 9.35 -20.69
N SER A 43 -41.45 8.77 -19.96
CA SER A 43 -42.04 7.41 -20.10
C SER A 43 -41.19 6.12 -19.88
N SER A 44 -41.72 5.04 -19.29
CA SER A 44 -43.03 4.78 -18.64
C SER A 44 -43.06 3.45 -17.83
N SER A 45 -44.16 3.22 -17.12
CA SER A 45 -44.64 2.02 -16.38
C SER A 45 -44.43 0.63 -17.05
N SER A 46 -44.61 -0.53 -16.40
CA SER A 46 -45.57 -0.85 -15.30
C SER A 46 -45.30 -2.16 -14.52
N ASP A 47 -45.67 -2.15 -13.24
CA ASP A 47 -46.39 -3.17 -12.42
C ASP A 47 -46.31 -4.69 -12.75
N SER A 48 -45.93 -5.51 -11.75
CA SER A 48 -46.72 -6.65 -11.17
C SER A 48 -45.83 -7.65 -10.40
N SER A 49 -46.29 -8.48 -9.44
CA SER A 49 -47.30 -8.40 -8.35
C SER A 49 -47.44 -9.80 -7.69
N SER A 50 -47.26 -9.90 -6.36
CA SER A 50 -47.67 -11.05 -5.50
C SER A 50 -46.93 -12.40 -5.73
N SER A 51 -47.03 -13.46 -4.89
CA SER A 51 -47.93 -13.72 -3.75
C SER A 51 -47.35 -14.67 -2.67
N ASP A 52 -47.54 -14.29 -1.40
CA ASP A 52 -48.06 -15.08 -0.25
C ASP A 52 -47.49 -16.43 0.26
N SER A 53 -47.67 -16.58 1.59
CA SER A 53 -47.84 -17.79 2.41
C SER A 53 -46.58 -18.57 2.88
N SER A 54 -46.32 -18.71 4.19
CA SER A 54 -47.04 -19.48 5.26
C SER A 54 -46.35 -20.84 5.49
N SER A 55 -46.23 -21.43 6.68
CA SER A 55 -46.86 -21.21 8.00
C SER A 55 -46.23 -22.14 9.07
N GLU A 56 -46.21 -21.72 10.35
CA GLU A 56 -46.40 -22.55 11.58
C GLU A 56 -45.48 -23.78 11.85
N ALA A 57 -45.27 -24.31 13.07
CA ALA A 57 -45.39 -23.85 14.47
C ALA A 57 -44.81 -24.96 15.41
N SER A 58 -44.99 -24.82 16.73
CA SER A 58 -44.92 -25.87 17.78
C SER A 58 -43.54 -26.45 18.18
N GLU A 59 -43.29 -26.76 19.46
CA GLU A 59 -43.97 -26.35 20.71
C GLU A 59 -43.05 -26.50 21.94
N THR A 60 -43.50 -25.88 23.04
CA THR A 60 -42.98 -25.86 24.42
C THR A 60 -42.99 -27.21 25.15
N GLU A 61 -42.24 -27.34 26.27
CA GLU A 61 -42.82 -27.91 27.50
C GLU A 61 -42.10 -27.49 28.81
N GLU A 62 -42.86 -27.57 29.92
CA GLU A 62 -42.61 -27.15 31.32
C GLU A 62 -43.30 -28.20 32.26
N VAL A 63 -43.13 -28.28 33.59
CA VAL A 63 -42.54 -27.39 34.61
C VAL A 63 -41.36 -28.09 35.32
N GLU A 64 -41.14 -28.29 36.63
CA GLU A 64 -41.77 -28.03 37.97
C GLU A 64 -40.64 -27.44 38.88
N GLU A 65 -40.80 -26.62 39.92
CA GLU A 65 -41.73 -26.64 41.09
C GLU A 65 -41.46 -27.85 42.03
N GLU A 66 -41.30 -27.76 43.36
CA GLU A 66 -41.29 -26.62 44.31
C GLU A 66 -40.60 -27.05 45.66
N ALA A 67 -40.75 -26.23 46.71
CA ALA A 67 -40.76 -26.56 48.16
C ALA A 67 -39.59 -26.16 49.08
N GLU A 68 -39.95 -25.27 50.02
CA GLU A 68 -39.30 -24.82 51.27
C GLU A 68 -39.35 -25.95 52.36
N GLU A 69 -38.97 -25.83 53.65
CA GLU A 69 -38.86 -24.71 54.61
C GLU A 69 -38.02 -25.16 55.86
N GLU A 70 -37.65 -24.24 56.77
CA GLU A 70 -37.16 -24.37 58.18
C GLU A 70 -36.18 -25.53 58.60
N ALA A 71 -35.00 -25.33 59.21
CA ALA A 71 -34.51 -24.50 60.34
C ALA A 71 -34.62 -25.14 61.76
N GLU A 72 -33.47 -25.43 62.41
CA GLU A 72 -33.24 -25.32 63.86
C GLU A 72 -31.72 -25.32 64.23
N GLU A 73 -31.40 -25.03 65.50
CA GLU A 73 -30.11 -24.49 65.99
C GLU A 73 -28.95 -25.47 66.20
N ALA A 74 -27.71 -24.96 66.14
CA ALA A 74 -26.60 -25.34 67.04
C ALA A 74 -25.50 -24.25 67.10
N GLU A 75 -25.09 -23.82 68.29
CA GLU A 75 -23.92 -22.97 68.52
C GLU A 75 -22.64 -23.83 68.68
N GLU A 76 -21.53 -23.48 68.04
CA GLU A 76 -20.18 -23.76 68.56
C GLU A 76 -19.20 -22.67 68.08
N GLU A 77 -18.64 -21.88 69.01
CA GLU A 77 -17.65 -20.84 68.70
C GLU A 77 -16.29 -21.47 68.43
N ALA A 78 -15.71 -21.19 67.26
CA ALA A 78 -14.30 -21.46 66.96
C ALA A 78 -13.65 -20.16 66.45
N GLU A 79 -12.67 -19.65 67.19
CA GLU A 79 -11.83 -18.53 66.76
C GLU A 79 -10.88 -19.00 65.65
N GLU A 80 -11.10 -18.57 64.41
CA GLU A 80 -10.11 -18.67 63.33
C GLU A 80 -9.86 -17.27 62.75
N GLU A 81 -8.59 -16.94 62.51
CA GLU A 81 -8.15 -15.55 62.34
C GLU A 81 -8.66 -14.98 61.01
N THR A 82 -9.44 -13.90 61.09
CA THR A 82 -9.86 -13.14 59.91
C THR A 82 -8.67 -12.35 59.37
N GLU A 83 -7.88 -12.97 58.49
CA GLU A 83 -7.05 -12.19 57.56
C GLU A 83 -8.01 -11.33 56.73
N GLU A 84 -7.91 -10.01 56.92
CA GLU A 84 -8.69 -9.02 56.19
C GLU A 84 -8.20 -9.02 54.73
N GLU A 85 -8.81 -9.86 53.89
CA GLU A 85 -8.56 -9.90 52.45
C GLU A 85 -8.96 -8.55 51.86
N THR A 86 -7.99 -7.62 51.81
CA THR A 86 -8.15 -6.32 51.20
C THR A 86 -8.43 -6.52 49.72
N ALA A 87 -9.71 -6.48 49.36
CA ALA A 87 -10.15 -6.44 47.99
C ALA A 87 -9.32 -5.37 47.24
N PRO A 88 -8.78 -5.69 46.05
CA PRO A 88 -7.88 -4.78 45.36
C PRO A 88 -8.59 -3.44 45.13
N GLU A 89 -7.95 -2.36 45.59
CA GLU A 89 -8.38 -1.00 45.31
C GLU A 89 -8.48 -0.85 43.78
N PRO A 90 -9.64 -0.46 43.22
CA PRO A 90 -9.84 -0.51 41.77
C PRO A 90 -8.81 0.37 41.09
N GLU A 91 -8.03 -0.20 40.17
CA GLU A 91 -6.93 0.53 39.53
C GLU A 91 -7.47 1.81 38.86
N PRO A 92 -6.77 2.94 39.01
CA PRO A 92 -7.26 4.22 38.52
C PRO A 92 -7.36 4.19 37.00
N VAL A 93 -8.59 4.16 36.49
CA VAL A 93 -8.89 4.25 35.05
C VAL A 93 -8.20 5.50 34.50
N GLU A 94 -7.28 5.29 33.57
CA GLU A 94 -6.51 6.39 32.99
C GLU A 94 -7.45 7.34 32.21
N GLU A 95 -7.47 8.62 32.57
CA GLU A 95 -8.32 9.59 31.89
C GLU A 95 -7.76 9.90 30.48
N ARG A 96 -8.62 9.84 29.46
CA ARG A 96 -8.26 10.23 28.09
C ARG A 96 -7.94 11.72 28.03
N THR A 97 -6.88 12.07 27.33
CA THR A 97 -6.41 13.46 27.10
C THR A 97 -6.02 13.67 25.64
N ALA A 98 -5.82 14.93 25.25
CA ALA A 98 -5.16 15.30 23.99
C ALA A 98 -3.63 15.10 24.13
N SER A 99 -3.18 13.86 23.98
CA SER A 99 -1.80 13.42 24.24
C SER A 99 -0.79 13.81 23.15
N ASP A 100 -1.24 14.04 21.92
CA ASP A 100 -0.40 14.40 20.77
C ASP A 100 -1.19 15.24 19.74
N VAL A 101 -0.51 15.87 18.79
CA VAL A 101 -1.10 16.50 17.61
C VAL A 101 -1.92 15.46 16.84
N GLY A 102 -3.20 15.76 16.59
CA GLY A 102 -4.15 14.84 15.97
C GLY A 102 -4.86 13.91 16.94
N ILE A 103 -4.53 13.95 18.24
CA ILE A 103 -5.27 13.26 19.32
C ILE A 103 -6.07 14.29 20.13
N THR A 104 -7.34 14.01 20.39
CA THR A 104 -8.16 14.73 21.37
C THR A 104 -8.55 13.79 22.52
N GLU A 105 -9.39 14.24 23.44
CA GLU A 105 -10.01 13.34 24.43
C GLU A 105 -10.85 12.24 23.74
N ASP A 106 -11.49 12.55 22.60
CA ASP A 106 -12.50 11.71 21.92
C ASP A 106 -12.09 11.19 20.53
N THR A 107 -10.97 11.63 19.96
CA THR A 107 -10.68 11.46 18.52
C THR A 107 -9.20 11.17 18.22
N ILE A 108 -8.95 10.35 17.20
CA ILE A 108 -7.66 10.09 16.56
C ILE A 108 -7.79 10.46 15.07
N LYS A 109 -7.13 11.53 14.61
CA LYS A 109 -7.19 11.95 13.20
C LYS A 109 -6.11 11.25 12.35
N ILE A 110 -6.51 10.58 11.28
CA ILE A 110 -5.63 9.86 10.35
C ILE A 110 -5.76 10.42 8.93
N GLY A 111 -4.64 10.83 8.33
CA GLY A 111 -4.58 11.30 6.94
C GLY A 111 -4.47 10.15 5.96
N VAL A 112 -5.53 9.90 5.20
CA VAL A 112 -5.59 8.86 4.17
C VAL A 112 -5.09 9.45 2.84
N VAL A 113 -3.82 9.20 2.52
CA VAL A 113 -3.10 9.80 1.39
C VAL A 113 -3.28 8.92 0.14
N VAL A 114 -4.01 9.42 -0.87
CA VAL A 114 -4.47 8.64 -2.05
C VAL A 114 -4.26 9.39 -3.36
N SER A 115 -4.06 8.66 -4.46
CA SER A 115 -3.82 9.26 -5.77
C SER A 115 -5.09 9.82 -6.40
N ASP A 116 -5.03 11.07 -6.89
CA ASP A 116 -5.88 11.53 -7.97
C ASP A 116 -5.35 10.95 -9.29
N LEU A 117 -6.14 10.07 -9.89
CA LEU A 117 -5.76 9.34 -11.10
C LEU A 117 -6.18 10.04 -12.40
N GLN A 118 -6.85 11.20 -12.34
CA GLN A 118 -7.36 11.89 -13.53
C GLN A 118 -6.24 12.31 -14.49
N GLY A 119 -5.10 12.77 -13.97
CA GLY A 119 -3.93 13.12 -14.79
C GLY A 119 -3.37 11.94 -15.61
N LEU A 120 -3.41 10.72 -15.05
CA LEU A 120 -3.03 9.50 -15.76
C LEU A 120 -4.09 9.10 -16.81
N ILE A 121 -5.38 9.24 -16.50
CA ILE A 121 -6.48 9.00 -17.46
C ILE A 121 -6.38 9.95 -18.65
N ASP A 122 -6.09 11.23 -18.42
CA ASP A 122 -6.00 12.28 -19.45
C ASP A 122 -4.85 12.05 -20.44
N ILE A 123 -3.73 11.44 -20.02
CA ILE A 123 -2.65 11.01 -20.92
C ILE A 123 -2.89 9.64 -21.58
N GLY A 124 -4.05 9.02 -21.33
CA GLY A 124 -4.45 7.74 -21.91
C GLY A 124 -3.92 6.51 -21.18
N TYR A 125 -3.53 6.63 -19.91
CA TYR A 125 -3.17 5.46 -19.10
C TYR A 125 -4.42 4.60 -18.85
N PRO A 126 -4.38 3.28 -19.09
CA PRO A 126 -5.58 2.45 -19.07
C PRO A 126 -6.01 2.11 -17.63
N LEU A 127 -6.78 3.00 -16.99
CA LEU A 127 -7.25 2.82 -15.60
C LEU A 127 -8.76 2.49 -15.54
N PRO A 128 -9.22 1.66 -14.58
CA PRO A 128 -10.65 1.38 -14.40
C PRO A 128 -11.43 2.60 -13.90
N ALA A 129 -12.62 2.84 -14.44
CA ALA A 129 -13.43 4.02 -14.11
C ALA A 129 -13.95 4.06 -12.66
N ALA A 130 -13.99 2.92 -11.96
CA ALA A 130 -14.36 2.87 -10.54
C ALA A 130 -13.19 3.17 -9.60
N LEU A 131 -11.95 3.32 -10.09
CA LEU A 131 -10.78 3.60 -9.26
C LEU A 131 -10.66 5.11 -9.00
N THR A 132 -11.59 5.66 -8.21
CA THR A 132 -11.64 7.09 -7.83
C THR A 132 -10.87 7.38 -6.54
N THR A 133 -10.59 8.66 -6.26
CA THR A 133 -10.02 9.12 -4.97
C THR A 133 -10.88 8.68 -3.78
N ASP A 134 -12.20 8.73 -3.94
CA ASP A 134 -13.16 8.41 -2.89
C ASP A 134 -13.14 6.91 -2.59
N HIS A 135 -13.26 6.04 -3.61
CA HIS A 135 -13.13 4.60 -3.43
C HIS A 135 -11.74 4.21 -2.88
N LEU A 136 -10.64 4.85 -3.30
CA LEU A 136 -9.31 4.62 -2.72
C LEU A 136 -9.24 5.02 -1.24
N SER A 137 -9.98 6.05 -0.82
CA SER A 137 -10.06 6.51 0.57
C SER A 137 -10.96 5.62 1.44
N GLU A 138 -12.12 5.22 0.89
CA GLU A 138 -13.10 4.33 1.52
C GLU A 138 -12.46 3.02 1.99
N ARG A 139 -11.42 2.53 1.30
CA ARG A 139 -10.66 1.33 1.69
C ARG A 139 -10.16 1.36 3.11
N PHE A 140 -9.85 2.54 3.64
CA PHE A 140 -9.49 2.74 5.04
C PHE A 140 -10.66 3.26 5.86
N THR A 141 -11.42 4.24 5.36
CA THR A 141 -12.41 4.93 6.19
C THR A 141 -13.60 4.05 6.57
N LEU A 142 -13.98 3.05 5.76
CA LEU A 142 -15.06 2.13 6.12
C LEU A 142 -14.68 1.21 7.30
N TYR A 143 -13.41 0.82 7.43
CA TYR A 143 -12.92 0.14 8.63
C TYR A 143 -12.82 1.09 9.82
N PHE A 144 -12.50 2.37 9.60
CA PHE A 144 -12.57 3.37 10.68
C PHE A 144 -14.01 3.56 11.17
N ASP A 145 -14.99 3.54 10.28
CA ASP A 145 -16.42 3.58 10.63
C ASP A 145 -16.85 2.31 11.40
N GLU A 146 -16.43 1.12 10.98
CA GLU A 146 -16.63 -0.14 11.73
C GLU A 146 -16.04 -0.06 13.15
N TRP A 147 -14.80 0.43 13.29
CA TRP A 147 -14.17 0.62 14.59
C TRP A 147 -14.91 1.65 15.44
N ASN A 148 -15.45 2.72 14.83
CA ASN A 148 -16.25 3.74 15.50
C ASN A 148 -17.58 3.15 16.02
N GLU A 149 -18.27 2.33 15.23
CA GLU A 149 -19.48 1.60 15.65
C GLU A 149 -19.20 0.60 16.78
N ALA A 150 -18.00 -0.01 16.80
CA ALA A 150 -17.53 -0.86 17.89
C ALA A 150 -17.13 -0.09 19.18
N GLY A 151 -17.19 1.25 19.19
CA GLY A 151 -16.86 2.10 20.35
C GLY A 151 -15.52 2.84 20.26
N GLY A 152 -14.79 2.67 19.17
CA GLY A 152 -13.51 3.33 18.89
C GLY A 152 -12.31 2.71 19.60
N ILE A 153 -11.10 3.03 19.13
CA ILE A 153 -9.85 2.51 19.71
C ILE A 153 -9.59 3.20 21.05
N ASN A 154 -9.49 2.41 22.12
CA ASN A 154 -9.37 2.90 23.51
C ASN A 154 -10.39 4.01 23.84
N GLY A 155 -11.61 3.87 23.31
CA GLY A 155 -12.72 4.82 23.49
C GLY A 155 -12.58 6.13 22.72
N ARG A 156 -11.78 6.19 21.65
CA ARG A 156 -11.70 7.34 20.72
C ARG A 156 -12.17 6.95 19.32
N MET A 157 -12.94 7.83 18.71
CA MET A 157 -13.34 7.70 17.30
C MET A 157 -12.13 7.99 16.39
N VAL A 158 -12.01 7.29 15.27
CA VAL A 158 -11.03 7.58 14.22
C VAL A 158 -11.64 8.53 13.18
N GLU A 159 -11.00 9.68 12.96
CA GLU A 159 -11.36 10.66 11.92
C GLU A 159 -10.45 10.45 10.70
N GLY A 160 -10.96 9.78 9.67
CA GLY A 160 -10.26 9.59 8.40
C GLY A 160 -10.38 10.83 7.50
N VAL A 161 -9.24 11.42 7.12
CA VAL A 161 -9.18 12.63 6.29
C VAL A 161 -8.56 12.30 4.93
N GLN A 162 -9.32 12.43 3.84
CA GLN A 162 -8.82 12.21 2.48
C GLN A 162 -7.79 13.29 2.08
N ILE A 163 -6.62 12.87 1.59
CA ILE A 163 -5.53 13.75 1.16
C ILE A 163 -5.04 13.29 -0.22
N THR A 164 -5.26 14.10 -1.25
CA THR A 164 -5.01 13.74 -2.65
C THR A 164 -3.66 14.23 -3.17
N TRP A 165 -3.10 13.52 -4.16
CA TRP A 165 -1.90 13.87 -4.92
C TRP A 165 -1.98 13.33 -6.35
N ASP A 166 -1.45 14.05 -7.34
CA ASP A 166 -1.38 13.62 -8.74
C ASP A 166 -0.04 12.90 -9.02
N PRO A 167 -0.04 11.64 -9.50
CA PRO A 167 1.18 10.89 -9.84
C PRO A 167 2.11 11.55 -10.86
N LEU A 168 1.63 12.51 -11.65
CA LEU A 168 2.41 13.26 -12.63
C LEU A 168 2.93 14.61 -12.08
N SER A 169 2.53 15.01 -10.88
CA SER A 169 2.85 16.32 -10.29
C SER A 169 3.63 16.19 -8.97
N PRO A 170 4.98 16.27 -9.02
CA PRO A 170 5.83 16.36 -7.83
C PRO A 170 5.39 17.43 -6.82
N ALA A 171 4.91 18.58 -7.30
CA ALA A 171 4.42 19.66 -6.44
C ALA A 171 3.20 19.23 -5.60
N SER A 172 2.30 18.42 -6.17
CA SER A 172 1.14 17.91 -5.42
C SER A 172 1.52 16.93 -4.32
N MET A 173 2.69 16.27 -4.41
CA MET A 173 3.23 15.40 -3.38
C MET A 173 3.89 16.20 -2.23
N GLU A 174 4.39 17.41 -2.51
CA GLU A 174 4.81 18.38 -1.46
C GLU A 174 3.60 19.05 -0.80
N ASP A 175 2.56 19.39 -1.58
CA ASP A 175 1.32 19.99 -1.08
C ASP A 175 0.49 18.99 -0.24
N SER A 176 0.49 17.68 -0.56
CA SER A 176 -0.23 16.67 0.22
C SER A 176 0.34 16.48 1.63
N CYS A 177 1.67 16.50 1.76
CA CYS A 177 2.37 16.61 3.05
C CYS A 177 1.95 17.87 3.80
N THR A 178 1.99 19.02 3.14
CA THR A 178 1.60 20.32 3.73
C THR A 178 0.18 20.28 4.29
N LYS A 179 -0.78 19.75 3.52
CA LYS A 179 -2.17 19.56 3.97
C LYS A 179 -2.22 18.67 5.22
N ALA A 180 -1.55 17.52 5.21
CA ALA A 180 -1.59 16.56 6.32
C ALA A 180 -1.07 17.16 7.64
N VAL A 181 0.11 17.77 7.60
CA VAL A 181 0.85 18.13 8.84
C VAL A 181 0.58 19.55 9.32
N LEU A 182 0.24 20.50 8.43
CA LEU A 182 0.03 21.91 8.80
C LEU A 182 -1.44 22.33 8.83
N ASP A 183 -2.25 21.89 7.86
CA ASP A 183 -3.65 22.32 7.74
C ASP A 183 -4.60 21.39 8.52
N GLU A 184 -4.46 20.07 8.34
CA GLU A 184 -5.31 19.06 8.99
C GLU A 184 -4.80 18.62 10.36
N GLN A 185 -3.49 18.70 10.57
CA GLN A 185 -2.78 18.35 11.81
C GLN A 185 -3.01 16.89 12.26
N VAL A 186 -2.83 15.94 11.33
CA VAL A 186 -3.07 14.51 11.55
C VAL A 186 -2.12 13.87 12.58
N PHE A 187 -2.58 12.83 13.29
CA PHE A 187 -1.73 12.01 14.15
C PHE A 187 -0.73 11.20 13.32
N MET A 188 -1.23 10.52 12.29
CA MET A 188 -0.43 9.83 11.29
C MET A 188 -0.99 10.06 9.89
N ALA A 189 -0.14 9.91 8.88
CA ALA A 189 -0.53 9.77 7.48
C ALA A 189 -0.29 8.34 7.02
N ILE A 190 -1.16 7.83 6.14
CA ILE A 190 -1.08 6.47 5.61
C ILE A 190 -1.26 6.50 4.09
N ASN A 191 -0.49 5.69 3.36
CA ASN A 191 -0.69 5.46 1.92
C ASN A 191 -0.49 3.98 1.62
N ALA A 192 -1.47 3.33 0.99
CA ALA A 192 -1.39 1.93 0.62
C ALA A 192 -0.44 1.68 -0.57
N SER A 193 -0.47 2.55 -1.59
CA SER A 193 0.39 2.40 -2.76
C SER A 193 0.58 3.69 -3.58
N GLY A 194 1.61 3.66 -4.42
CA GLY A 194 1.87 4.65 -5.47
C GLY A 194 2.56 5.95 -5.06
N PHE A 195 2.45 6.40 -3.80
CA PHE A 195 3.06 7.68 -3.38
C PHE A 195 4.59 7.62 -3.49
N SER A 196 5.22 8.65 -4.05
CA SER A 196 6.67 8.59 -4.32
C SER A 196 7.49 8.74 -3.04
N GLN A 197 8.40 7.78 -2.80
CA GLN A 197 9.27 7.70 -1.63
C GLN A 197 10.03 9.02 -1.35
N ALA A 198 10.38 9.76 -2.41
CA ALA A 198 11.13 11.01 -2.34
C ALA A 198 10.45 12.13 -1.51
N PHE A 199 9.14 12.03 -1.24
CA PHE A 199 8.38 13.02 -0.46
C PHE A 199 8.01 12.56 0.95
N ILE A 200 8.28 11.30 1.31
CA ILE A 200 8.05 10.76 2.66
C ILE A 200 8.80 11.57 3.76
N PRO A 201 10.07 12.00 3.57
CA PRO A 201 10.79 12.84 4.55
C PRO A 201 10.08 14.14 4.95
N CYS A 202 9.19 14.68 4.10
CA CYS A 202 8.38 15.85 4.44
C CYS A 202 7.44 15.57 5.63
N PHE A 203 6.86 14.36 5.69
CA PHE A 203 6.03 13.96 6.83
C PHE A 203 6.92 13.64 8.04
N THR A 204 7.95 12.81 7.84
CA THR A 204 8.66 12.14 8.94
C THR A 204 9.81 12.94 9.52
N GLU A 205 10.76 13.42 8.71
CA GLU A 205 11.95 14.17 9.16
C GLU A 205 11.66 15.65 9.39
N ASP A 206 10.95 16.30 8.45
CA ASP A 206 10.71 17.76 8.50
C ASP A 206 9.56 18.17 9.45
N ASN A 207 8.57 17.29 9.68
CA ASN A 207 7.36 17.60 10.45
C ASN A 207 7.00 16.56 11.54
N ASP A 208 7.92 15.65 11.89
CA ASP A 208 7.79 14.68 13.02
C ASP A 208 6.48 13.86 13.03
N THR A 209 5.90 13.63 11.84
CA THR A 209 4.61 12.95 11.67
C THR A 209 4.80 11.52 11.20
N THR A 210 4.11 10.57 11.84
CA THR A 210 4.19 9.16 11.49
C THR A 210 3.60 8.93 10.10
N PHE A 211 4.34 8.22 9.24
CA PHE A 211 3.94 7.82 7.90
C PHE A 211 4.04 6.29 7.79
N PHE A 212 2.91 5.61 7.62
CA PHE A 212 2.87 4.16 7.38
C PHE A 212 2.55 3.88 5.91
N TYR A 213 3.43 3.12 5.25
CA TYR A 213 3.45 2.95 3.81
C TYR A 213 3.20 1.49 3.40
N GLY A 214 2.18 1.23 2.58
CA GLY A 214 1.85 -0.10 2.09
C GLY A 214 2.75 -0.62 0.97
N GLU A 215 3.84 0.08 0.66
CA GLU A 215 4.81 -0.20 -0.40
C GLU A 215 6.25 -0.11 0.16
N VAL A 216 7.26 -0.10 -0.71
CA VAL A 216 8.70 -0.15 -0.37
C VAL A 216 9.25 1.23 0.05
N ALA A 217 9.70 1.41 1.30
CA ALA A 217 10.38 2.64 1.74
C ALA A 217 11.89 2.41 1.98
N PRO A 218 12.80 3.36 1.66
CA PRO A 218 14.26 3.16 1.82
C PRO A 218 14.70 2.97 3.27
N GLN A 219 15.70 2.10 3.48
CA GLN A 219 16.31 1.89 4.80
C GLN A 219 16.94 3.19 5.30
N LEU A 220 17.58 3.96 4.42
CA LEU A 220 18.16 5.27 4.80
C LEU A 220 17.11 6.26 5.36
N MET A 221 15.83 6.14 4.97
CA MET A 221 14.74 6.96 5.49
C MET A 221 14.16 6.39 6.79
N MET A 222 14.15 5.06 6.96
CA MET A 222 13.81 4.42 8.23
C MET A 222 14.84 4.76 9.30
N ASP A 223 16.14 4.68 8.98
CA ASP A 223 17.26 5.05 9.85
C ASP A 223 17.25 6.53 10.25
N ALA A 224 16.78 7.41 9.35
CA ALA A 224 16.64 8.84 9.61
C ALA A 224 15.43 9.16 10.51
N ALA A 225 14.35 8.39 10.39
CA ALA A 225 13.10 8.61 11.11
C ALA A 225 12.52 7.33 11.77
N PRO A 226 13.27 6.67 12.69
CA PRO A 226 12.97 5.31 13.17
C PRO A 226 11.74 5.21 14.09
N ASN A 227 11.20 6.34 14.56
CA ASN A 227 9.93 6.41 15.29
C ASN A 227 8.76 6.94 14.42
N ARG A 228 8.97 7.15 13.11
CA ARG A 228 7.96 7.80 12.24
C ARG A 228 7.74 7.09 10.91
N LEU A 229 8.73 6.43 10.32
CA LEU A 229 8.54 5.70 9.05
C LEU A 229 8.40 4.20 9.28
N PHE A 230 7.28 3.62 8.84
CA PHE A 230 7.04 2.18 8.80
C PHE A 230 6.56 1.76 7.41
N ALA A 231 6.83 0.51 7.02
CA ALA A 231 6.45 -0.04 5.71
C ALA A 231 5.86 -1.46 5.80
N LEU A 232 5.05 -1.87 4.82
CA LEU A 232 4.68 -3.28 4.65
C LEU A 232 5.78 -4.07 3.91
N ASN A 233 6.36 -3.52 2.85
CA ASN A 233 7.36 -4.21 2.02
C ASN A 233 8.79 -4.01 2.53
N PRO A 234 9.74 -4.90 2.19
CA PRO A 234 11.15 -4.71 2.53
C PRO A 234 11.71 -3.41 1.91
N PRO A 235 12.72 -2.79 2.53
CA PRO A 235 13.37 -1.60 2.01
C PRO A 235 13.95 -1.76 0.61
N SER A 236 14.08 -0.65 -0.12
CA SER A 236 14.62 -0.64 -1.49
C SER A 236 15.98 -1.34 -1.59
N GLU A 237 16.86 -1.07 -0.63
CA GLU A 237 18.20 -1.64 -0.50
C GLU A 237 18.15 -3.16 -0.25
N ILE A 238 17.28 -3.61 0.65
CA ILE A 238 17.09 -5.02 1.00
C ILE A 238 16.43 -5.80 -0.15
N ALA A 239 15.43 -5.21 -0.81
CA ALA A 239 14.81 -5.79 -2.01
C ALA A 239 15.82 -5.93 -3.18
N GLY A 240 16.73 -4.96 -3.34
CA GLY A 240 17.80 -5.02 -4.35
C GLY A 240 18.86 -6.09 -4.03
N ASP A 241 19.33 -6.14 -2.78
CA ASP A 241 20.28 -7.14 -2.27
C ASP A 241 19.70 -8.56 -2.33
N ALA A 242 18.56 -8.81 -1.68
CA ALA A 242 17.91 -10.12 -1.63
C ALA A 242 17.46 -10.58 -3.02
N GLY A 243 16.96 -9.65 -3.84
CA GLY A 243 16.61 -9.91 -5.24
C GLY A 243 17.80 -10.36 -6.07
N ALA A 244 18.93 -9.64 -6.00
CA ALA A 244 20.16 -10.06 -6.68
C ALA A 244 20.69 -11.40 -6.15
N LYS A 245 20.70 -11.61 -4.83
CA LYS A 245 21.10 -12.88 -4.19
C LYS A 245 20.26 -14.06 -4.70
N LEU A 246 18.94 -13.91 -4.77
CA LEU A 246 18.03 -14.97 -5.22
C LEU A 246 18.27 -15.34 -6.70
N ILE A 247 18.40 -14.34 -7.58
CA ILE A 247 18.67 -14.53 -9.02
C ILE A 247 20.01 -15.24 -9.25
N VAL A 248 21.05 -14.88 -8.48
CA VAL A 248 22.36 -15.54 -8.52
C VAL A 248 22.29 -16.96 -7.96
N ALA A 249 21.60 -17.18 -6.84
CA ALA A 249 21.46 -18.50 -6.21
C ALA A 249 20.67 -19.50 -7.06
N GLN A 250 19.63 -19.05 -7.77
CA GLN A 250 18.86 -19.86 -8.71
C GLN A 250 19.60 -20.11 -10.04
N GLY A 251 20.72 -19.41 -10.29
CA GLY A 251 21.52 -19.58 -11.51
C GLY A 251 20.82 -19.09 -12.78
N ILE A 252 19.88 -18.15 -12.65
CA ILE A 252 19.08 -17.60 -13.77
C ILE A 252 19.98 -16.88 -14.78
N ILE A 253 21.03 -16.19 -14.30
CA ILE A 253 22.00 -15.49 -15.15
C ILE A 253 23.25 -16.38 -15.31
N PRO A 254 23.77 -16.59 -16.53
CA PRO A 254 25.00 -17.36 -16.75
C PRO A 254 26.22 -16.71 -16.09
N ALA A 255 26.96 -17.46 -15.26
CA ALA A 255 28.07 -16.92 -14.48
C ALA A 255 29.14 -16.24 -15.37
N GLY A 256 29.45 -14.98 -15.06
CA GLY A 256 30.39 -14.14 -15.82
C GLY A 256 29.76 -13.33 -16.97
N SER A 257 28.43 -13.36 -17.12
CA SER A 257 27.69 -12.48 -18.03
C SER A 257 27.84 -10.99 -17.70
N LYS A 258 27.57 -10.14 -18.71
CA LYS A 258 27.42 -8.70 -18.51
C LYS A 258 25.95 -8.37 -18.22
N VAL A 259 25.71 -7.58 -17.17
CA VAL A 259 24.38 -7.26 -16.65
C VAL A 259 24.11 -5.76 -16.75
N GLY A 260 23.00 -5.38 -17.39
CA GLY A 260 22.47 -4.02 -17.36
C GLY A 260 21.63 -3.77 -16.11
N ILE A 261 21.64 -2.56 -15.59
CA ILE A 261 20.80 -2.11 -14.46
C ILE A 261 20.13 -0.80 -14.88
N LEU A 262 18.79 -0.80 -14.93
CA LEU A 262 17.97 0.36 -15.27
C LEU A 262 17.34 0.92 -14.01
N ASP A 263 17.96 1.96 -13.44
CA ASP A 263 17.55 2.64 -12.22
C ASP A 263 17.03 4.06 -12.50
N SER A 264 16.81 4.85 -11.46
CA SER A 264 16.36 6.24 -11.60
C SER A 264 17.01 7.18 -10.59
N ASN A 265 16.87 8.48 -10.84
CA ASN A 265 17.33 9.53 -9.93
C ASN A 265 16.48 9.68 -8.65
N ASN A 266 15.48 8.82 -8.43
CA ASN A 266 14.89 8.64 -7.09
C ASN A 266 15.93 7.95 -6.19
N PRO A 267 16.34 8.55 -5.06
CA PRO A 267 17.37 7.96 -4.17
C PRO A 267 17.08 6.52 -3.75
N ALA A 268 15.81 6.16 -3.55
CA ALA A 268 15.36 4.80 -3.23
C ALA A 268 15.79 3.78 -4.30
N ILE A 269 15.52 4.13 -5.55
CA ILE A 269 15.68 3.25 -6.71
C ILE A 269 17.15 3.14 -7.10
N GLY A 270 17.91 4.24 -7.00
CA GLY A 270 19.38 4.21 -7.13
C GLY A 270 20.07 3.40 -6.02
N ALA A 271 19.56 3.45 -4.78
CA ALA A 271 20.11 2.65 -3.68
C ALA A 271 19.88 1.15 -3.88
N ALA A 272 18.68 0.75 -4.34
CA ALA A 272 18.41 -0.63 -4.79
C ALA A 272 19.33 -1.05 -5.95
N GLY A 273 19.57 -0.16 -6.91
CA GLY A 273 20.47 -0.39 -8.05
C GLY A 273 21.92 -0.64 -7.63
N GLU A 274 22.46 0.18 -6.73
CA GLU A 274 23.83 0.00 -6.23
C GLU A 274 23.96 -1.24 -5.31
N ALA A 275 22.93 -1.57 -4.52
CA ALA A 275 22.89 -2.80 -3.73
C ALA A 275 22.90 -4.06 -4.61
N ALA A 276 22.02 -4.12 -5.61
CA ALA A 276 21.99 -5.21 -6.58
C ALA A 276 23.30 -5.32 -7.36
N LYS A 277 23.86 -4.17 -7.78
CA LYS A 277 25.18 -4.08 -8.44
C LYS A 277 26.31 -4.66 -7.59
N ALA A 278 26.38 -4.34 -6.30
CA ALA A 278 27.41 -4.86 -5.40
C ALA A 278 27.39 -6.39 -5.32
N ILE A 279 26.21 -6.99 -5.16
CA ILE A 279 26.02 -8.45 -5.15
C ILE A 279 26.39 -9.09 -6.49
N LEU A 280 26.02 -8.47 -7.60
CA LEU A 280 26.38 -8.95 -8.94
C LEU A 280 27.90 -8.88 -9.19
N GLU A 281 28.58 -7.81 -8.78
CA GLU A 281 30.03 -7.67 -8.95
C GLU A 281 30.81 -8.61 -8.01
N GLU A 282 30.35 -8.86 -6.78
CA GLU A 282 30.92 -9.87 -5.89
C GLU A 282 30.75 -11.29 -6.44
N ALA A 283 29.59 -11.60 -7.03
CA ALA A 283 29.33 -12.87 -7.71
C ALA A 283 30.06 -13.02 -9.07
N GLY A 284 30.81 -12.00 -9.51
CA GLY A 284 31.69 -12.05 -10.68
C GLY A 284 31.04 -11.68 -12.01
N TYR A 285 29.86 -11.07 -12.01
CA TYR A 285 29.26 -10.45 -13.19
C TYR A 285 29.88 -9.07 -13.45
N SER A 286 29.78 -8.57 -14.69
CA SER A 286 30.20 -7.20 -15.03
C SER A 286 28.96 -6.32 -15.22
N THR A 287 28.88 -5.14 -14.58
CA THR A 287 27.67 -4.30 -14.65
C THR A 287 27.79 -3.10 -15.59
N THR A 288 26.65 -2.60 -16.06
CA THR A 288 26.45 -1.23 -16.54
C THR A 288 25.14 -0.69 -15.96
N THR A 289 25.17 0.46 -15.29
CA THR A 289 23.96 1.20 -14.89
C THR A 289 23.56 2.25 -15.92
N ILE A 290 22.25 2.39 -16.18
CA ILE A 290 21.63 3.50 -16.91
C ILE A 290 20.52 4.08 -16.02
N THR A 291 20.53 5.40 -15.84
CA THR A 291 19.65 6.10 -14.88
C THR A 291 18.63 7.00 -15.58
N VAL A 292 17.35 6.82 -15.27
CA VAL A 292 16.21 7.61 -15.78
C VAL A 292 15.84 8.76 -14.84
N ASN A 293 15.43 9.90 -15.39
CA ASN A 293 15.01 11.10 -14.66
C ASN A 293 13.52 11.09 -14.26
N THR A 294 13.16 10.19 -13.34
CA THR A 294 11.77 10.04 -12.85
C THR A 294 11.31 11.19 -11.94
N LEU A 295 12.23 11.98 -11.37
CA LEU A 295 11.88 13.14 -10.51
C LEU A 295 11.64 14.45 -11.30
N SER A 296 11.60 14.39 -12.64
CA SER A 296 11.41 15.57 -13.50
C SER A 296 9.97 16.10 -13.55
N GLY A 297 8.97 15.26 -13.26
CA GLY A 297 7.57 15.52 -13.59
C GLY A 297 7.24 15.36 -15.09
N ASP A 298 8.21 15.06 -15.95
CA ASP A 298 7.99 14.80 -17.38
C ASP A 298 8.01 13.27 -17.62
N ASN A 299 6.83 12.66 -17.48
CA ASN A 299 6.63 11.23 -17.73
C ASN A 299 6.98 10.83 -19.17
N ALA A 300 6.80 11.71 -20.15
CA ALA A 300 7.13 11.44 -21.55
C ALA A 300 8.66 11.42 -21.78
N ALA A 301 9.39 12.35 -21.17
CA ALA A 301 10.86 12.36 -21.19
C ALA A 301 11.44 11.13 -20.47
N ALA A 302 10.95 10.79 -19.28
CA ALA A 302 11.39 9.61 -18.54
C ALA A 302 11.15 8.30 -19.32
N ASN A 303 9.98 8.15 -19.96
CA ASN A 303 9.73 7.00 -20.85
C ASN A 303 10.62 7.00 -22.10
N ALA A 304 10.99 8.17 -22.65
CA ALA A 304 11.92 8.27 -23.78
C ALA A 304 13.38 7.92 -23.41
N GLU A 305 13.82 8.28 -22.20
CA GLU A 305 15.09 7.83 -21.62
C GLU A 305 15.09 6.31 -21.41
N GLY A 306 14.01 5.75 -20.86
CA GLY A 306 13.82 4.30 -20.72
C GLY A 306 13.84 3.55 -22.06
N ALA A 307 13.24 4.10 -23.11
CA ALA A 307 13.33 3.53 -24.46
C ALA A 307 14.79 3.55 -24.99
N ALA A 308 15.49 4.67 -24.85
CA ALA A 308 16.88 4.81 -25.30
C ALA A 308 17.83 3.82 -24.60
N ALA A 309 17.55 3.45 -23.35
CA ALA A 309 18.34 2.46 -22.60
C ALA A 309 18.39 1.09 -23.30
N VAL A 310 17.32 0.64 -23.97
CA VAL A 310 17.28 -0.65 -24.69
C VAL A 310 18.34 -0.72 -25.79
N ALA A 311 18.46 0.37 -26.56
CA ALA A 311 19.47 0.48 -27.61
C ALA A 311 20.89 0.59 -27.03
N GLN A 312 21.08 1.31 -25.91
CA GLN A 312 22.38 1.42 -25.25
C GLN A 312 22.83 0.07 -24.68
N PHE A 313 22.01 -0.61 -23.87
CA PHE A 313 22.33 -1.95 -23.31
C PHE A 313 22.69 -2.95 -24.40
N THR A 314 21.98 -2.92 -25.53
CA THR A 314 22.26 -3.77 -26.70
C THR A 314 23.59 -3.41 -27.38
N ALA A 315 23.90 -2.12 -27.56
CA ALA A 315 25.19 -1.66 -28.09
C ALA A 315 26.37 -1.94 -27.12
N GLU A 316 26.06 -2.03 -25.83
CA GLU A 316 26.99 -2.34 -24.75
C GLU A 316 27.21 -3.85 -24.50
N GLY A 317 26.44 -4.71 -25.17
CA GLY A 317 26.58 -6.16 -25.11
C GLY A 317 26.27 -6.75 -23.73
N VAL A 318 25.15 -6.35 -23.11
CA VAL A 318 24.62 -7.06 -21.92
C VAL A 318 23.90 -8.35 -22.34
N ASP A 319 23.95 -9.35 -21.46
CA ASP A 319 23.24 -10.63 -21.59
C ASP A 319 21.91 -10.65 -20.80
N HIS A 320 21.79 -9.79 -19.77
CA HIS A 320 20.63 -9.67 -18.89
C HIS A 320 20.43 -8.22 -18.44
N VAL A 321 19.20 -7.79 -18.16
CA VAL A 321 18.88 -6.45 -17.63
C VAL A 321 18.00 -6.54 -16.37
N PHE A 322 18.44 -5.89 -15.30
CA PHE A 322 17.63 -5.57 -14.13
C PHE A 322 16.87 -4.25 -14.37
N VAL A 323 15.58 -4.23 -14.05
CA VAL A 323 14.68 -3.08 -14.21
C VAL A 323 14.14 -2.70 -12.84
N ILE A 324 14.40 -1.47 -12.41
CA ILE A 324 14.04 -0.98 -11.06
C ILE A 324 13.16 0.29 -11.15
N ILE A 325 13.08 0.92 -12.33
CA ILE A 325 12.21 2.08 -12.58
C ILE A 325 10.72 1.74 -12.33
N PRO A 326 9.88 2.70 -11.87
CA PRO A 326 8.46 2.45 -11.60
C PRO A 326 7.67 2.17 -12.89
N PHE A 327 6.62 1.35 -12.80
CA PHE A 327 5.82 0.88 -13.94
C PHE A 327 5.29 1.99 -14.88
N ILE A 328 4.91 3.15 -14.35
CA ILE A 328 4.45 4.33 -15.14
C ILE A 328 5.55 4.98 -15.99
N TYR A 329 6.83 4.72 -15.67
CA TYR A 329 8.00 5.19 -16.42
C TYR A 329 8.67 4.08 -17.24
N ALA A 330 8.25 2.82 -17.06
CA ALA A 330 8.79 1.66 -17.75
C ALA A 330 8.13 1.37 -19.11
N SER A 331 7.00 2.00 -19.43
CA SER A 331 6.23 1.75 -20.66
C SER A 331 7.05 1.96 -21.94
N GLY A 332 7.93 2.97 -21.97
CA GLY A 332 8.85 3.25 -23.07
C GLY A 332 9.98 2.22 -23.21
N PHE A 333 10.57 1.78 -22.09
CA PHE A 333 11.54 0.69 -22.09
C PHE A 333 10.93 -0.60 -22.64
N TRP A 334 9.79 -1.04 -22.11
CA TRP A 334 9.12 -2.25 -22.60
C TRP A 334 8.63 -2.10 -24.05
N GLY A 335 8.18 -0.90 -24.45
CA GLY A 335 7.83 -0.58 -25.84
C GLY A 335 8.99 -0.83 -26.80
N GLU A 336 10.18 -0.31 -26.48
CA GLU A 336 11.37 -0.48 -27.31
C GLU A 336 11.93 -1.91 -27.24
N VAL A 337 11.80 -2.63 -26.10
CA VAL A 337 12.06 -4.09 -26.02
C VAL A 337 11.17 -4.85 -27.01
N GLY A 338 9.88 -4.52 -27.07
CA GLY A 338 8.94 -5.13 -28.03
C GLY A 338 9.26 -4.79 -29.49
N THR A 339 9.78 -3.59 -29.75
CA THR A 339 10.14 -3.12 -31.10
C THR A 339 11.48 -3.66 -31.61
N LEU A 340 12.51 -3.73 -30.76
CA LEU A 340 13.85 -4.18 -31.13
C LEU A 340 14.06 -5.68 -30.95
N GLN A 341 13.26 -6.34 -30.12
CA GLN A 341 13.38 -7.76 -29.75
C GLN A 341 14.81 -8.16 -29.35
N PRO A 342 15.40 -7.52 -28.31
CA PRO A 342 16.76 -7.80 -27.87
C PRO A 342 16.91 -9.25 -27.40
N SER A 343 18.13 -9.77 -27.48
CA SER A 343 18.45 -11.16 -27.10
C SER A 343 18.84 -11.35 -25.63
N TRP A 344 18.70 -10.31 -24.80
CA TRP A 344 19.01 -10.37 -23.37
C TRP A 344 17.77 -10.60 -22.51
N ASP A 345 17.93 -11.35 -21.43
CA ASP A 345 16.86 -11.65 -20.49
C ASP A 345 16.62 -10.51 -19.47
N ARG A 346 15.52 -10.59 -18.72
CA ARG A 346 15.00 -9.47 -17.93
C ARG A 346 14.56 -9.90 -16.53
N THR A 347 14.96 -9.13 -15.52
CA THR A 347 14.46 -9.22 -14.14
C THR A 347 13.98 -7.84 -13.69
N ILE A 348 12.84 -7.78 -13.02
CA ILE A 348 12.38 -6.62 -12.25
C ILE A 348 12.79 -6.79 -10.79
N LEU A 349 13.26 -5.72 -10.17
CA LEU A 349 13.37 -5.62 -8.72
C LEU A 349 12.19 -4.80 -8.19
N ASP A 350 11.47 -5.38 -7.24
CA ASP A 350 10.32 -4.75 -6.62
C ASP A 350 10.78 -3.76 -5.52
N SER A 351 11.49 -2.71 -5.95
CA SER A 351 12.05 -1.65 -5.10
C SER A 351 11.39 -0.28 -5.33
N ALA A 352 10.40 -0.25 -6.23
CA ALA A 352 9.63 0.91 -6.65
C ALA A 352 8.14 0.56 -6.68
N SER A 353 7.28 1.51 -6.33
CA SER A 353 5.86 1.28 -6.03
C SER A 353 5.14 0.49 -7.13
N SER A 354 4.51 -0.61 -6.71
CA SER A 354 3.58 -1.44 -7.48
C SER A 354 4.18 -2.22 -8.66
N ASN A 355 5.51 -2.22 -8.83
CA ASN A 355 6.19 -2.87 -9.95
C ASN A 355 5.78 -4.34 -10.13
N CYS A 356 5.71 -5.11 -9.04
CA CYS A 356 5.38 -6.54 -9.08
C CYS A 356 4.05 -6.91 -8.41
N THR A 357 3.13 -5.95 -8.33
CA THR A 357 1.73 -6.20 -7.96
C THR A 357 0.92 -6.80 -9.14
N PRO A 358 -0.23 -7.45 -8.90
CA PRO A 358 -1.18 -7.83 -9.95
C PRO A 358 -1.72 -6.62 -10.73
N PHE A 359 -1.89 -5.47 -10.06
CA PHE A 359 -2.27 -4.23 -10.71
C PHE A 359 -1.19 -3.77 -11.70
N GLY A 360 0.08 -3.67 -11.25
CA GLY A 360 1.22 -3.36 -12.10
C GLY A 360 1.39 -4.34 -13.26
N ALA A 361 1.16 -5.64 -13.01
CA ALA A 361 1.18 -6.66 -14.06
C ALA A 361 0.14 -6.38 -15.16
N SER A 362 -1.11 -6.10 -14.76
CA SER A 362 -2.24 -5.86 -15.68
C SER A 362 -2.05 -4.65 -16.61
N ARG A 363 -1.20 -3.69 -16.21
CA ARG A 363 -0.85 -2.49 -17.00
C ARG A 363 0.53 -2.57 -17.66
N THR A 364 1.34 -3.58 -17.32
CA THR A 364 2.66 -3.79 -17.93
C THR A 364 2.52 -4.28 -19.37
N ASN A 365 3.33 -3.71 -20.25
CA ASN A 365 3.35 -4.00 -21.68
C ASN A 365 3.71 -5.49 -21.94
N PRO A 366 2.96 -6.22 -22.80
CA PRO A 366 3.23 -7.61 -23.15
C PRO A 366 4.67 -7.94 -23.58
N ALA A 367 5.46 -6.96 -24.04
CA ALA A 367 6.90 -7.12 -24.30
C ALA A 367 7.75 -7.51 -23.07
N ALA A 368 7.18 -7.43 -21.85
CA ALA A 368 7.75 -7.99 -20.64
C ALA A 368 7.59 -9.52 -20.52
N GLU A 369 6.99 -10.23 -21.49
CA GLU A 369 6.76 -11.69 -21.42
C GLU A 369 8.03 -12.48 -21.02
N ASN A 370 7.88 -13.40 -20.07
CA ASN A 370 8.93 -14.17 -19.41
C ASN A 370 9.98 -13.36 -18.62
N ALA A 371 9.82 -12.05 -18.43
CA ALA A 371 10.61 -11.32 -17.44
C ALA A 371 10.32 -11.87 -16.03
N ILE A 372 11.36 -12.05 -15.24
CA ILE A 372 11.25 -12.43 -13.82
C ILE A 372 10.97 -11.18 -13.00
N CYS A 373 10.31 -11.29 -11.85
CA CYS A 373 10.46 -10.34 -10.76
C CYS A 373 10.85 -11.07 -9.48
N VAL A 374 11.65 -10.42 -8.62
CA VAL A 374 11.77 -10.81 -7.21
C VAL A 374 11.02 -9.81 -6.34
N THR A 375 10.05 -10.31 -5.57
CA THR A 375 9.04 -9.50 -4.86
C THR A 375 8.61 -10.17 -3.56
N SER A 376 8.08 -9.39 -2.61
CA SER A 376 7.35 -9.91 -1.45
C SER A 376 5.86 -10.17 -1.71
N TYR A 377 5.30 -9.81 -2.87
CA TYR A 377 3.89 -10.12 -3.21
C TYR A 377 3.68 -11.60 -3.56
N ASP A 378 2.47 -12.10 -3.28
CA ASP A 378 1.95 -13.31 -3.89
C ASP A 378 1.37 -13.00 -5.30
N SER A 379 0.68 -13.97 -5.87
CA SER A 379 0.06 -13.97 -7.20
C SER A 379 -1.24 -14.79 -7.27
N TYR A 380 -1.54 -15.57 -6.22
CA TYR A 380 -2.49 -16.70 -6.16
C TYR A 380 -2.23 -17.85 -7.15
N ALA A 381 -1.46 -17.66 -8.21
CA ALA A 381 -1.15 -18.71 -9.17
C ALA A 381 -0.16 -19.73 -8.57
N THR A 382 -0.37 -21.03 -8.79
CA THR A 382 0.65 -22.04 -8.41
C THR A 382 1.61 -22.33 -9.58
N PRO A 383 2.88 -22.73 -9.30
CA PRO A 383 3.83 -23.17 -10.34
C PRO A 383 3.34 -24.32 -11.23
N ASN A 384 2.34 -25.08 -10.76
CA ASN A 384 1.80 -26.26 -11.43
C ASN A 384 0.42 -26.00 -12.10
N GLY A 385 -0.03 -24.74 -12.14
CA GLY A 385 -1.38 -24.34 -12.52
C GLY A 385 -2.35 -24.32 -11.33
N GLY A 386 -3.54 -23.79 -11.56
CA GLY A 386 -4.53 -23.53 -10.52
C GLY A 386 -4.31 -22.22 -9.76
N VAL A 387 -5.37 -21.82 -9.04
CA VAL A 387 -5.41 -20.68 -8.13
C VAL A 387 -5.44 -21.21 -6.69
N GLY A 388 -4.63 -20.65 -5.81
CA GLY A 388 -4.60 -21.00 -4.38
C GLY A 388 -5.84 -20.51 -3.64
N ASP A 389 -6.26 -21.29 -2.64
CA ASP A 389 -7.26 -20.87 -1.64
C ASP A 389 -6.74 -19.67 -0.82
N ASP A 390 -7.63 -18.93 -0.16
CA ASP A 390 -7.22 -17.88 0.80
C ASP A 390 -6.76 -18.53 2.12
N ASP A 391 -5.79 -17.94 2.80
CA ASP A 391 -5.56 -18.26 4.21
C ASP A 391 -6.68 -17.69 5.12
N ALA A 392 -6.63 -17.97 6.43
CA ALA A 392 -7.68 -17.54 7.36
C ALA A 392 -7.81 -16.01 7.51
N PHE A 393 -6.72 -15.27 7.35
CA PHE A 393 -6.69 -13.80 7.39
C PHE A 393 -7.06 -13.20 6.04
N GLU A 394 -6.57 -13.78 4.94
CA GLU A 394 -6.99 -13.38 3.59
C GLU A 394 -8.50 -13.58 3.36
N ALA A 395 -9.07 -14.67 3.89
CA ALA A 395 -10.50 -14.94 3.86
C ALA A 395 -11.29 -13.89 4.65
N GLN A 396 -10.81 -13.53 5.85
CA GLN A 396 -11.39 -12.44 6.65
C GLN A 396 -11.36 -11.11 5.89
N CYS A 397 -10.20 -10.69 5.36
CA CYS A 397 -10.06 -9.48 4.55
C CYS A 397 -10.99 -9.46 3.32
N ARG A 398 -11.28 -10.64 2.72
CA ARG A 398 -12.20 -10.77 1.59
C ARG A 398 -13.67 -10.64 2.02
N GLU A 399 -14.05 -11.21 3.16
CA GLU A 399 -15.41 -11.06 3.72
C GLU A 399 -15.67 -9.60 4.15
N GLU A 400 -14.71 -8.95 4.82
CA GLU A 400 -14.77 -7.53 5.21
C GLU A 400 -14.87 -6.62 3.97
N TRP A 401 -14.05 -6.87 2.94
CA TRP A 401 -14.15 -6.16 1.65
C TRP A 401 -15.52 -6.32 0.98
N ILE A 402 -16.10 -7.52 0.98
CA ILE A 402 -17.42 -7.81 0.40
C ILE A 402 -18.53 -7.09 1.18
N ALA A 403 -18.40 -6.96 2.51
CA ALA A 403 -19.32 -6.18 3.33
C ALA A 403 -19.19 -4.66 3.07
N HIS A 404 -17.97 -4.15 2.95
CA HIS A 404 -17.68 -2.73 2.79
C HIS A 404 -17.94 -2.20 1.36
N PHE A 405 -17.75 -3.00 0.30
CA PHE A 405 -17.78 -2.51 -1.09
C PHE A 405 -18.91 -3.11 -1.97
N PRO A 406 -20.18 -2.68 -1.79
CA PRO A 406 -21.31 -3.14 -2.59
C PRO A 406 -21.21 -2.77 -4.08
N VAL A 407 -20.31 -1.84 -4.47
CA VAL A 407 -20.02 -1.49 -5.87
C VAL A 407 -19.49 -2.68 -6.69
N PHE A 408 -18.88 -3.66 -6.03
CA PHE A 408 -18.43 -4.91 -6.65
C PHE A 408 -19.51 -6.01 -6.65
N ASN A 409 -20.78 -5.65 -6.41
CA ASN A 409 -21.94 -6.55 -6.39
C ASN A 409 -21.83 -7.68 -5.35
N GLY A 410 -21.06 -7.47 -4.27
CA GLY A 410 -20.76 -8.48 -3.26
C GLY A 410 -19.80 -9.59 -3.75
N GLN A 411 -18.95 -9.27 -4.73
CA GLN A 411 -17.94 -10.18 -5.27
C GLN A 411 -16.52 -9.61 -5.10
N SER A 412 -15.53 -10.49 -5.10
CA SER A 412 -14.12 -10.15 -4.97
C SER A 412 -13.30 -11.29 -5.58
N ASP A 413 -12.89 -11.14 -6.85
CA ASP A 413 -12.34 -12.23 -7.65
C ASP A 413 -10.81 -12.20 -7.66
N LYS A 414 -10.18 -13.32 -7.29
CA LYS A 414 -8.71 -13.41 -7.09
C LYS A 414 -7.92 -12.91 -8.28
N GLY A 415 -7.06 -11.91 -8.04
CA GLY A 415 -6.20 -11.29 -9.04
C GLY A 415 -6.93 -10.47 -10.11
N ALA A 416 -8.25 -10.24 -10.00
CA ALA A 416 -8.94 -9.24 -10.81
C ALA A 416 -8.43 -7.83 -10.42
N PRO A 417 -7.82 -7.06 -11.35
CA PRO A 417 -7.10 -5.85 -10.99
C PRO A 417 -7.95 -4.81 -10.25
N SER A 418 -7.30 -4.10 -9.33
CA SER A 418 -7.95 -3.14 -8.43
C SER A 418 -8.82 -2.14 -9.18
N GLY A 419 -10.12 -2.11 -8.85
CA GLY A 419 -11.12 -1.23 -9.45
C GLY A 419 -11.75 -1.70 -10.76
N GLU A 420 -11.40 -2.87 -11.31
CA GLU A 420 -12.20 -3.46 -12.40
C GLU A 420 -13.60 -3.83 -11.87
N VAL A 421 -14.63 -3.56 -12.69
CA VAL A 421 -16.03 -3.90 -12.41
C VAL A 421 -16.60 -4.55 -13.67
N GLY A 422 -17.08 -5.79 -13.57
CA GLY A 422 -17.57 -6.55 -14.72
C GLY A 422 -16.49 -6.85 -15.77
N LEU A 423 -15.32 -7.29 -15.34
CA LEU A 423 -14.24 -7.80 -16.19
C LEU A 423 -14.68 -9.10 -16.88
N GLU A 424 -15.18 -8.95 -18.11
CA GLU A 424 -15.70 -10.06 -18.92
C GLU A 424 -14.60 -11.07 -19.31
N THR A 425 -14.85 -12.35 -19.03
CA THR A 425 -14.00 -13.49 -19.40
C THR A 425 -14.36 -14.06 -20.78
N ALA A 426 -13.51 -14.90 -21.36
CA ALA A 426 -13.78 -15.56 -22.65
C ALA A 426 -15.00 -16.53 -22.62
N ASP A 427 -15.36 -17.02 -21.43
CA ASP A 427 -16.53 -17.84 -21.15
C ASP A 427 -17.78 -17.03 -20.73
N GLY A 428 -17.69 -15.70 -20.63
CA GLY A 428 -18.81 -14.80 -20.36
C GLY A 428 -19.17 -14.62 -18.89
N GLU A 429 -18.28 -14.99 -17.97
CA GLU A 429 -18.36 -14.57 -16.57
C GLU A 429 -17.91 -13.12 -16.43
N LEU A 430 -18.35 -12.45 -15.36
CA LEU A 430 -18.05 -11.05 -15.06
C LEU A 430 -17.34 -10.99 -13.70
N LEU A 431 -16.03 -10.77 -13.71
CA LEU A 431 -15.23 -10.66 -12.49
C LEU A 431 -15.24 -9.22 -11.96
N ASN A 432 -15.12 -9.04 -10.65
CA ASN A 432 -15.00 -7.75 -9.98
C ASN A 432 -13.70 -7.67 -9.17
N SER A 433 -13.23 -6.45 -8.91
CA SER A 433 -12.00 -6.15 -8.18
C SER A 433 -11.75 -7.12 -7.02
N ASP A 434 -10.57 -7.71 -7.02
CA ASP A 434 -10.05 -8.40 -5.86
C ASP A 434 -10.02 -7.44 -4.65
N TYR A 435 -9.94 -8.02 -3.44
CA TYR A 435 -9.84 -7.25 -2.21
C TYR A 435 -8.53 -6.45 -2.14
N ALA A 436 -8.41 -5.62 -1.11
CA ALA A 436 -7.28 -4.73 -0.92
C ALA A 436 -6.36 -5.23 0.21
N PRO A 437 -5.43 -6.18 -0.06
CA PRO A 437 -4.65 -6.84 1.00
C PRO A 437 -3.64 -5.93 1.71
N GLY A 438 -3.11 -4.92 1.01
CA GLY A 438 -2.24 -3.92 1.63
C GLY A 438 -3.01 -3.11 2.67
N GLU A 439 -4.16 -2.59 2.25
CA GLU A 439 -5.10 -1.83 3.06
C GLU A 439 -5.55 -2.64 4.30
N CYS A 440 -6.07 -3.88 4.12
CA CYS A 440 -6.47 -4.76 5.22
C CYS A 440 -5.34 -5.04 6.22
N THR A 441 -4.14 -5.42 5.73
CA THR A 441 -2.97 -5.65 6.59
C THR A 441 -2.60 -4.38 7.36
N MET A 442 -2.59 -3.22 6.70
CA MET A 442 -2.29 -1.94 7.37
C MET A 442 -3.31 -1.63 8.45
N GLN A 443 -4.59 -1.92 8.25
CA GLN A 443 -5.66 -1.67 9.23
C GLN A 443 -5.52 -2.54 10.48
N TYR A 444 -5.27 -3.83 10.31
CA TYR A 444 -4.98 -4.76 11.41
C TYR A 444 -3.80 -4.25 12.27
N VAL A 445 -2.67 -3.92 11.60
CA VAL A 445 -1.46 -3.38 12.23
C VAL A 445 -1.72 -2.04 12.93
N ILE A 446 -2.43 -1.10 12.29
CA ILE A 446 -2.76 0.22 12.87
C ILE A 446 -3.61 0.05 14.12
N LYS A 447 -4.62 -0.84 14.08
CA LYS A 447 -5.52 -1.09 15.21
C LYS A 447 -4.78 -1.70 16.38
N GLU A 448 -4.05 -2.79 16.17
CA GLU A 448 -3.26 -3.46 17.22
C GLU A 448 -2.24 -2.50 17.86
N ALA A 449 -1.52 -1.73 17.05
CA ALA A 449 -0.55 -0.77 17.56
C ALA A 449 -1.19 0.44 18.28
N LEU A 450 -2.37 0.92 17.87
CA LEU A 450 -3.09 1.99 18.58
C LEU A 450 -3.75 1.50 19.88
N GLU A 451 -4.27 0.27 19.91
CA GLU A 451 -4.80 -0.37 21.12
C GLU A 451 -3.67 -0.56 22.15
N ASN A 452 -2.50 -1.08 21.72
CA ASN A 452 -1.32 -1.28 22.56
C ASN A 452 -0.55 0.01 22.91
N ALA A 453 -0.74 1.12 22.18
CA ALA A 453 -0.11 2.42 22.47
C ALA A 453 -0.64 3.12 23.73
N GLY A 454 -1.66 2.55 24.39
CA GLY A 454 -2.23 3.00 25.66
C GLY A 454 -3.45 3.92 25.54
N VAL A 455 -3.99 4.35 26.68
CA VAL A 455 -5.17 5.23 26.73
C VAL A 455 -4.84 6.68 26.33
N ASN A 456 -3.55 7.04 26.28
CA ASN A 456 -3.07 8.35 25.85
C ASN A 456 -1.95 8.20 24.80
N PRO A 457 -2.29 7.74 23.58
CA PRO A 457 -1.30 7.41 22.56
C PRO A 457 -0.52 8.65 22.09
N THR A 458 0.75 8.45 21.79
CA THR A 458 1.66 9.42 21.18
C THR A 458 2.32 8.78 19.97
N ARG A 459 2.91 9.56 19.05
CA ARG A 459 3.63 8.96 17.91
C ARG A 459 4.78 8.06 18.35
N ASP A 460 5.39 8.34 19.50
CA ASP A 460 6.42 7.48 20.08
C ASP A 460 5.83 6.21 20.72
N SER A 461 4.76 6.28 21.52
CA SER A 461 4.15 5.04 22.08
C SER A 461 3.48 4.17 21.01
N PHE A 462 2.97 4.77 19.93
CA PHE A 462 2.55 4.04 18.73
C PHE A 462 3.74 3.40 18.00
N ALA A 463 4.86 4.11 17.83
CA ALA A 463 6.06 3.55 17.19
C ALA A 463 6.71 2.43 18.02
N ASP A 464 6.62 2.49 19.35
CA ASP A 464 7.06 1.41 20.23
C ASP A 464 6.11 0.20 20.13
N ALA A 465 4.79 0.42 20.18
CA ALA A 465 3.79 -0.65 19.97
C ALA A 465 3.92 -1.33 18.61
N MET A 466 4.11 -0.56 17.51
CA MET A 466 4.33 -1.07 16.16
C MET A 466 5.46 -2.10 16.07
N ARG A 467 6.51 -1.98 16.89
CA ARG A 467 7.68 -2.90 16.83
C ARG A 467 7.45 -4.25 17.50
N GLU A 468 6.40 -4.40 18.29
CA GLU A 468 5.99 -5.67 18.88
C GLU A 468 4.95 -6.42 18.01
N VAL A 469 4.33 -5.73 17.02
CA VAL A 469 3.33 -6.32 16.11
C VAL A 469 3.96 -7.37 15.19
N SER A 470 3.44 -8.59 15.27
CA SER A 470 3.80 -9.72 14.40
C SER A 470 2.60 -10.64 14.22
N GLY A 471 2.38 -11.12 12.99
CA GLY A 471 1.12 -11.78 12.64
C GLY A 471 0.97 -12.07 11.15
N PRO A 472 -0.27 -12.25 10.66
CA PRO A 472 -0.52 -12.57 9.27
C PRO A 472 -0.26 -11.37 8.36
N GLN A 473 0.13 -11.62 7.11
CA GLN A 473 0.30 -10.59 6.08
C GLN A 473 -0.41 -11.00 4.79
N ALA A 474 -1.58 -10.39 4.53
CA ALA A 474 -2.41 -10.75 3.39
C ALA A 474 -1.67 -10.55 2.06
N PHE A 475 -1.73 -11.56 1.18
CA PHE A 475 -1.19 -11.55 -0.17
C PHE A 475 0.32 -11.22 -0.29
N ARG A 476 1.11 -11.40 0.77
CA ARG A 476 2.55 -11.11 0.79
C ARG A 476 3.32 -12.05 1.71
N SER A 477 4.63 -12.15 1.53
CA SER A 477 5.57 -12.71 2.51
C SER A 477 5.21 -14.13 3.02
N ASN A 478 4.63 -14.97 2.15
CA ASN A 478 4.07 -16.28 2.50
C ASN A 478 3.09 -16.22 3.70
N GLY A 479 2.25 -15.19 3.77
CA GLY A 479 1.28 -14.99 4.85
C GLY A 479 1.87 -14.53 6.19
N GLU A 480 3.19 -14.31 6.31
CA GLU A 480 3.86 -14.03 7.59
C GLU A 480 4.59 -12.67 7.60
N GLY A 481 4.21 -11.77 8.53
CA GLY A 481 4.88 -10.49 8.76
C GLY A 481 5.23 -10.24 10.24
N ALA A 482 6.28 -9.46 10.47
CA ALA A 482 6.71 -9.01 11.80
C ALA A 482 7.57 -7.74 11.69
N PHE A 483 7.26 -6.72 12.49
CA PHE A 483 8.22 -5.65 12.78
C PHE A 483 9.23 -6.13 13.84
N GLY A 484 10.12 -5.24 14.30
CA GLY A 484 11.01 -5.54 15.41
C GLY A 484 11.79 -4.32 15.90
N PRO A 485 12.58 -4.45 16.99
CA PRO A 485 13.26 -3.33 17.64
C PRO A 485 14.21 -2.49 16.76
N ASN A 486 14.70 -3.04 15.64
CA ASN A 486 15.51 -2.32 14.64
C ASN A 486 14.92 -2.45 13.22
N LYS A 487 13.64 -2.83 13.09
CA LYS A 487 13.03 -3.29 11.84
C LYS A 487 11.66 -2.66 11.64
N ASN A 488 11.63 -1.62 10.80
CA ASN A 488 10.43 -0.84 10.52
C ASN A 488 9.69 -1.30 9.23
N TYR A 489 9.89 -2.55 8.81
CA TYR A 489 9.17 -3.18 7.70
C TYR A 489 8.56 -4.53 8.12
N PHE A 490 7.37 -4.85 7.61
CA PHE A 490 6.61 -6.02 8.06
C PHE A 490 7.02 -7.33 7.35
N SER A 491 7.19 -7.32 6.03
CA SER A 491 7.56 -8.51 5.25
C SER A 491 8.85 -9.19 5.74
N THR A 492 8.86 -10.52 5.71
CA THR A 492 10.00 -11.40 6.04
C THR A 492 10.48 -12.26 4.86
N GLN A 493 9.67 -12.39 3.80
CA GLN A 493 9.88 -13.31 2.69
C GLN A 493 9.69 -12.67 1.32
N MET A 494 10.50 -13.11 0.35
CA MET A 494 10.36 -12.78 -1.08
C MET A 494 10.36 -14.05 -1.93
N GLN A 495 9.80 -14.00 -3.13
CA GLN A 495 9.84 -15.09 -4.11
C GLN A 495 10.19 -14.59 -5.51
N ALA A 496 10.59 -15.53 -6.37
CA ALA A 496 10.76 -15.27 -7.80
C ALA A 496 9.47 -15.62 -8.56
N VAL A 497 8.89 -14.64 -9.24
CA VAL A 497 7.70 -14.77 -10.09
C VAL A 497 8.03 -14.40 -11.55
N LYS A 498 7.20 -14.81 -12.51
CA LYS A 498 7.41 -14.60 -13.94
C LYS A 498 6.20 -13.92 -14.59
N PHE A 499 6.46 -12.88 -15.40
CA PHE A 499 5.44 -12.19 -16.17
C PHE A 499 4.83 -13.12 -17.22
N THR A 500 3.52 -13.31 -17.11
CA THR A 500 2.76 -14.28 -17.91
C THR A 500 1.56 -13.57 -18.55
N LEU A 501 1.37 -13.77 -19.86
CA LEU A 501 0.36 -13.06 -20.63
C LEU A 501 -1.01 -13.73 -20.51
N ALA A 502 -2.04 -12.92 -20.21
CA ALA A 502 -3.43 -13.31 -20.36
C ALA A 502 -4.30 -12.09 -20.72
N SER A 503 -5.49 -12.36 -21.24
CA SER A 503 -6.40 -11.35 -21.77
C SER A 503 -7.85 -11.84 -21.72
N ARG A 504 -8.82 -10.94 -21.95
CA ARG A 504 -10.25 -11.29 -22.08
C ARG A 504 -10.56 -12.31 -23.19
N SER A 505 -9.61 -12.61 -24.10
CA SER A 505 -9.72 -13.66 -25.12
C SER A 505 -8.98 -14.96 -24.77
N THR A 506 -8.27 -15.00 -23.64
CA THR A 506 -7.69 -16.23 -23.08
C THR A 506 -8.81 -17.07 -22.49
N ASN A 507 -8.93 -18.33 -22.92
CA ASN A 507 -9.90 -19.26 -22.32
C ASN A 507 -9.41 -19.73 -20.95
N LYS A 508 -10.34 -19.93 -20.01
CA LYS A 508 -10.08 -20.57 -18.72
C LYS A 508 -9.67 -22.04 -18.95
N GLY A 509 -8.60 -22.48 -18.29
CA GLY A 509 -8.05 -23.82 -18.35
C GLY A 509 -8.81 -24.82 -17.47
N SER A 510 -8.49 -26.11 -17.61
CA SER A 510 -9.06 -27.18 -16.77
C SER A 510 -8.57 -27.15 -15.31
N ASP A 511 -7.56 -26.35 -15.04
CA ASP A 511 -7.02 -25.99 -13.72
C ASP A 511 -7.69 -24.72 -13.14
N GLY A 512 -8.54 -24.03 -13.91
CA GLY A 512 -9.23 -22.81 -13.51
C GLY A 512 -8.50 -21.50 -13.86
N THR A 513 -7.29 -21.55 -14.42
CA THR A 513 -6.51 -20.34 -14.74
C THR A 513 -6.66 -19.87 -16.19
N PHE A 514 -6.42 -18.60 -16.44
CA PHE A 514 -6.27 -18.01 -17.76
C PHE A 514 -4.79 -18.03 -18.15
N ASN A 515 -4.31 -19.13 -18.75
CA ASN A 515 -2.88 -19.32 -19.09
C ASN A 515 -1.93 -19.20 -17.87
N GLY A 516 -2.33 -19.74 -16.71
CA GLY A 516 -1.61 -19.61 -15.45
C GLY A 516 -2.03 -18.40 -14.60
N CYS A 517 -2.67 -17.38 -15.18
CA CYS A 517 -3.16 -16.22 -14.44
C CYS A 517 -4.50 -16.50 -13.75
N PRO A 518 -4.77 -15.99 -12.53
CA PRO A 518 -6.05 -16.19 -11.86
C PRO A 518 -7.21 -15.41 -12.52
N ALA A 519 -6.90 -14.29 -13.18
CA ALA A 519 -7.82 -13.44 -13.92
C ALA A 519 -7.40 -13.28 -15.41
N PRO A 520 -8.29 -12.86 -16.34
CA PRO A 520 -8.00 -12.77 -17.77
C PRO A 520 -7.19 -11.50 -18.13
N VAL A 521 -6.06 -11.31 -17.47
CA VAL A 521 -5.14 -10.16 -17.61
C VAL A 521 -3.69 -10.62 -17.37
N ASN A 522 -2.71 -9.87 -17.90
CA ASN A 522 -1.29 -10.11 -17.61
C ASN A 522 -1.04 -10.18 -16.09
N CYS A 523 -0.29 -11.19 -15.66
CA CYS A 523 -0.07 -11.50 -14.25
C CYS A 523 1.38 -11.91 -13.95
N TRP A 524 1.66 -12.10 -12.67
CA TRP A 524 2.81 -12.82 -12.16
C TRP A 524 2.44 -14.28 -11.88
N VAL A 525 3.35 -15.23 -12.11
CA VAL A 525 3.20 -16.66 -11.74
C VAL A 525 4.50 -17.14 -11.08
N PRO A 526 4.50 -17.86 -9.94
CA PRO A 526 5.72 -18.24 -9.25
C PRO A 526 6.60 -19.19 -10.05
N VAL A 527 7.91 -18.97 -10.04
CA VAL A 527 8.89 -19.76 -10.82
C VAL A 527 9.09 -21.16 -10.23
N THR A 528 9.19 -21.23 -8.90
CA THR A 528 9.30 -22.50 -8.15
C THR A 528 8.24 -22.66 -7.07
N GLY A 529 7.63 -21.56 -6.60
CA GLY A 529 6.79 -21.53 -5.40
C GLY A 529 7.58 -21.60 -4.10
N GLU A 530 8.91 -21.46 -4.16
CA GLU A 530 9.77 -21.38 -2.98
C GLU A 530 9.93 -19.93 -2.53
N TRP A 531 9.57 -19.66 -1.27
CA TRP A 531 9.81 -18.38 -0.63
C TRP A 531 11.19 -18.35 0.04
N PHE A 532 11.90 -17.25 -0.16
CA PHE A 532 13.20 -16.95 0.40
C PHE A 532 13.03 -15.98 1.59
N LYS A 533 13.32 -16.46 2.80
CA LYS A 533 13.54 -15.58 3.97
C LYS A 533 14.86 -14.83 3.76
N PHE A 534 14.82 -13.51 3.84
CA PHE A 534 16.00 -12.64 3.76
C PHE A 534 16.42 -12.20 5.17
N ASP A 535 17.71 -11.87 5.34
CA ASP A 535 18.26 -11.46 6.63
C ASP A 535 17.78 -10.05 7.04
N GLU A 536 17.82 -9.77 8.35
CA GLU A 536 17.51 -8.48 9.00
C GLU A 536 18.78 -7.73 9.42
#